data_AF-A0A2R6RJR5-F1
#
_entry.id   AF-A0A2R6RJR5-F1
#
_cell.length_a   1.000
_cell.length_b   1.000
_cell.length_c   1.000
_cell.angle_alpha   90.00
_cell.angle_beta   90.00
_cell.angle_gamma   90.00
#
_symmetry.space_group_name_H-M   'P 1'
#
loop_
_entity.id
_entity.type
_entity.pdbx_description
1 polymer ?
#
loop_
_entity_poly.entity_id
_entity_poly.type
_entity_poly.pdbx_seq_one_letter_code
_entity_poly.pdbx_strand_id
1 'polypeptide(L)'
;MTLHPALARTPSIHFHFRTGFPPNRVRFFQTGFHLNRQTRWRAAHFPRRRTSSATVSAVLEVNEDSTLKDLNAPLVRIVALVGEGSISPLKSAPWLEVMLHTAKRLKWVDEGYEMLVFTDNLLESNSPKLKDLQREIRRTSILVIVALTNQESVKWVQTNSQNIPNIFCFDSSSTLTNKLGGLFIQTETKGNIFSKLAKLSRPNKTNESMEVIGTISEAWERHNSDDIRFCLLIIVNAYIRPVPILKNLRAKGFSTLNCMVTNCGSQILNCLLDPNCRKALQCLNQCSPVDQVCNYRCIASYESQTLEEFSLCVLQKHNCLELDAKIPTKPQVPPMVKFQGEDLSHEIAEDLFVGWLGKLEWSWRVVAGQNPAYDQFPCQYQLFYRGKARGSFWYEPVFQVMTLEGELVWRRRKYRVKRGKIPGTFYFSVLDNGVVSNEFWTIVDVSDDFSWGLFHYHGAARVAGQSYTGAVLVSPNGEYPNERERLSLVSALDRCGIKEWELFTVDNCSCKDPPLGLPEGSSLHCKIEVQDRKWSSV
;
A
#
# COMPACT_ATOMS: atom_id res chain seq x y z
N MET A 1 25.12 52.72 -12.83
CA MET A 1 25.02 53.00 -11.39
C MET A 1 24.46 51.76 -10.71
N THR A 2 25.38 51.10 -10.03
CA THR A 2 25.27 49.95 -9.13
C THR A 2 24.22 50.13 -8.04
N LEU A 3 23.58 49.04 -7.61
CA LEU A 3 23.29 48.73 -6.20
C LEU A 3 22.69 47.31 -6.07
N HIS A 4 23.49 46.40 -5.49
CA HIS A 4 23.08 45.11 -4.91
C HIS A 4 22.29 45.32 -3.61
N PRO A 5 21.56 44.29 -3.14
CA PRO A 5 21.44 44.05 -1.71
C PRO A 5 21.85 42.62 -1.28
N ALA A 6 22.90 42.61 -0.47
CA ALA A 6 23.13 41.87 0.78
C ALA A 6 22.63 40.42 0.96
N LEU A 7 23.60 39.51 0.99
CA LEU A 7 23.56 38.23 1.69
C LEU A 7 23.51 38.43 3.22
N ALA A 8 22.53 37.82 3.89
CA ALA A 8 22.54 37.62 5.33
C ALA A 8 23.12 36.25 5.67
N ARG A 9 24.25 36.24 6.39
CA ARG A 9 24.89 35.05 6.97
C ARG A 9 24.19 34.70 8.29
N THR A 10 23.76 33.44 8.44
CA THR A 10 23.43 32.82 9.73
C THR A 10 24.47 31.77 10.11
N PRO A 11 24.78 31.61 11.42
CA PRO A 11 26.02 31.00 11.88
C PRO A 11 25.97 29.46 11.86
N SER A 12 27.02 28.87 11.32
CA SER A 12 27.33 27.44 11.36
C SER A 12 27.73 27.03 12.78
N ILE A 13 26.87 26.24 13.43
CA ILE A 13 27.18 25.56 14.69
C ILE A 13 27.92 24.26 14.34
N HIS A 14 29.24 24.26 14.51
CA HIS A 14 30.08 23.07 14.44
C HIS A 14 29.86 22.22 15.71
N PHE A 15 29.15 21.09 15.58
CA PHE A 15 29.21 20.04 16.59
C PHE A 15 30.39 19.11 16.29
N HIS A 16 31.47 19.28 17.06
CA HIS A 16 32.56 18.33 17.17
C HIS A 16 32.07 17.04 17.85
N PHE A 17 31.98 15.93 17.12
CA PHE A 17 31.94 14.62 17.74
C PHE A 17 33.37 14.19 18.10
N ARG A 18 33.68 14.20 19.40
CA ARG A 18 34.88 13.58 19.97
C ARG A 18 34.72 12.06 19.90
N THR A 19 35.48 11.41 19.02
CA THR A 19 35.69 9.95 19.04
C THR A 19 36.68 9.61 20.16
N GLY A 20 36.19 9.03 21.25
CA GLY A 20 37.01 8.51 22.34
C GLY A 20 36.98 6.99 22.36
N PHE A 21 37.98 6.34 21.74
CA PHE A 21 38.36 4.96 22.07
C PHE A 21 39.90 4.92 22.20
N PRO A 22 40.45 4.37 23.30
CA PRO A 22 41.89 4.34 23.53
C PRO A 22 42.56 3.25 22.70
N PRO A 23 43.83 3.42 22.29
CA PRO A 23 44.53 2.46 21.45
C PRO A 23 45.17 1.37 22.34
N ASN A 24 44.92 0.10 22.02
CA ASN A 24 45.79 -0.98 22.47
C ASN A 24 46.55 -1.56 21.28
N ARG A 25 47.87 -1.42 21.37
CA ARG A 25 48.90 -2.05 20.53
C ARG A 25 49.00 -3.55 20.82
N VAL A 26 49.76 -4.22 19.94
CA VAL A 26 50.46 -5.53 20.08
C VAL A 26 49.65 -6.69 19.47
N ARG A 27 50.12 -7.51 18.52
CA ARG A 27 51.43 -7.72 17.85
C ARG A 27 51.20 -8.41 16.50
N PHE A 28 52.08 -8.12 15.55
CA PHE A 28 52.31 -8.91 14.35
C PHE A 28 52.76 -10.34 14.69
N PHE A 29 52.21 -11.34 14.00
CA PHE A 29 52.96 -12.54 13.61
C PHE A 29 52.69 -12.82 12.14
N GLN A 30 53.74 -12.62 11.34
CA GLN A 30 53.88 -13.18 10.01
C GLN A 30 54.17 -14.68 10.16
N THR A 31 53.41 -15.52 9.47
CA THR A 31 53.93 -16.78 8.94
C THR A 31 53.37 -16.96 7.53
N GLY A 32 54.26 -16.82 6.55
CA GLY A 32 53.98 -17.25 5.19
C GLY A 32 54.12 -18.76 5.08
N PHE A 33 53.23 -19.39 4.32
CA PHE A 33 53.54 -20.62 3.61
C PHE A 33 52.91 -20.57 2.22
N HIS A 34 53.73 -20.93 1.25
CA HIS A 34 53.53 -20.88 -0.18
C HIS A 34 53.23 -22.31 -0.69
N LEU A 35 52.53 -22.39 -1.85
CA LEU A 35 52.36 -23.56 -2.75
C LEU A 35 51.37 -24.65 -2.25
N ASN A 36 50.55 -25.32 -3.07
CA ASN A 36 50.47 -25.47 -4.52
C ASN A 36 49.12 -26.11 -4.95
N ARG A 37 48.78 -25.93 -6.23
CA ARG A 37 48.13 -26.88 -7.16
C ARG A 37 46.64 -27.27 -7.08
N GLN A 38 45.97 -26.88 -8.17
CA GLN A 38 45.21 -27.72 -9.12
C GLN A 38 43.94 -28.43 -8.62
N THR A 39 42.80 -27.77 -8.80
CA THR A 39 41.47 -28.40 -8.85
C THR A 39 41.25 -29.04 -10.23
N ARG A 40 41.20 -30.37 -10.23
CA ARG A 40 40.92 -31.22 -11.38
C ARG A 40 39.42 -31.52 -11.43
N TRP A 41 38.81 -31.24 -12.56
CA TRP A 41 37.46 -31.63 -12.96
C TRP A 41 37.25 -33.14 -12.82
N ARG A 42 36.14 -33.56 -12.20
CA ARG A 42 35.58 -34.89 -12.36
C ARG A 42 34.07 -34.82 -12.53
N ALA A 43 33.64 -35.18 -13.73
CA ALA A 43 32.28 -35.57 -14.06
C ALA A 43 31.87 -36.80 -13.23
N ALA A 44 30.65 -36.78 -12.69
CA ALA A 44 30.06 -37.94 -12.02
C ALA A 44 28.89 -38.47 -12.86
N HIS A 45 28.97 -39.77 -13.13
CA HIS A 45 28.03 -40.57 -13.89
C HIS A 45 26.66 -40.72 -13.19
N PHE A 46 25.62 -40.74 -14.03
CA PHE A 46 24.28 -41.24 -13.72
C PHE A 46 24.29 -42.73 -13.35
N PRO A 47 23.42 -43.14 -12.41
CA PRO A 47 22.77 -44.43 -12.50
C PRO A 47 21.24 -44.29 -12.63
N ARG A 48 20.73 -45.00 -13.64
CA ARG A 48 19.34 -45.20 -14.01
C ARG A 48 18.74 -46.29 -13.11
N ARG A 49 17.63 -46.04 -12.39
CA ARG A 49 16.74 -47.13 -11.95
C ARG A 49 15.28 -46.71 -11.72
N ARG A 50 14.44 -47.37 -12.51
CA ARG A 50 13.11 -47.96 -12.27
C ARG A 50 11.98 -47.09 -11.71
N THR A 51 11.01 -46.95 -12.61
CA THR A 51 9.57 -46.69 -12.47
C THR A 51 8.89 -47.54 -11.39
N SER A 52 8.17 -46.87 -10.49
CA SER A 52 6.96 -47.40 -9.86
C SER A 52 5.85 -46.36 -9.98
N SER A 53 4.73 -46.82 -10.53
CA SER A 53 3.46 -46.10 -10.66
C SER A 53 2.85 -45.93 -9.27
N ALA A 54 2.66 -44.69 -8.84
CA ALA A 54 1.77 -44.35 -7.73
C ALA A 54 0.94 -43.14 -8.16
N THR A 55 -0.33 -43.41 -8.42
CA THR A 55 -1.41 -42.46 -8.63
C THR A 55 -1.55 -41.60 -7.35
N VAL A 56 -1.19 -40.32 -7.42
CA VAL A 56 -1.42 -39.38 -6.32
C VAL A 56 -2.59 -38.47 -6.70
N SER A 57 -3.73 -38.79 -6.11
CA SER A 57 -4.91 -37.92 -6.06
C SER A 57 -4.56 -36.69 -5.22
N ALA A 58 -4.35 -35.54 -5.86
CA ALA A 58 -4.19 -34.26 -5.16
C ALA A 58 -5.58 -33.74 -4.78
N VAL A 59 -6.09 -34.22 -3.64
CA VAL A 59 -7.22 -33.61 -2.94
C VAL A 59 -6.74 -32.28 -2.35
N LEU A 60 -7.56 -31.25 -2.53
CA LEU A 60 -7.43 -29.95 -1.91
C LEU A 60 -7.44 -30.11 -0.39
N GLU A 61 -6.27 -30.17 0.24
CA GLU A 61 -6.15 -29.88 1.67
C GLU A 61 -6.32 -28.37 1.85
N VAL A 62 -7.59 -27.98 2.01
CA VAL A 62 -7.94 -26.77 2.72
C VAL A 62 -7.40 -26.96 4.14
N ASN A 63 -6.44 -26.11 4.55
CA ASN A 63 -6.01 -26.04 5.94
C ASN A 63 -7.21 -25.60 6.81
N GLU A 64 -8.00 -26.57 7.29
CA GLU A 64 -9.09 -26.36 8.26
C GLU A 64 -8.59 -25.92 9.64
N ASP A 65 -7.27 -25.97 9.88
CA ASP A 65 -6.67 -25.69 11.19
C ASP A 65 -6.57 -24.20 11.54
N SER A 66 -6.82 -23.29 10.57
CA SER A 66 -6.95 -21.84 10.85
C SER A 66 -8.38 -21.38 11.11
N THR A 67 -9.39 -22.15 10.70
CA THR A 67 -10.82 -21.79 10.86
C THR A 67 -11.39 -22.16 12.23
N LEU A 68 -10.83 -23.15 12.92
CA LEU A 68 -11.35 -23.61 14.22
C LEU A 68 -10.86 -22.81 15.44
N LYS A 69 -9.83 -21.97 15.31
CA LYS A 69 -9.28 -21.19 16.44
C LYS A 69 -9.99 -19.85 16.72
N ASP A 70 -10.91 -19.40 15.86
CA ASP A 70 -11.49 -18.05 15.95
C ASP A 70 -12.93 -17.97 16.51
N LEU A 71 -13.59 -19.10 16.78
CA LEU A 71 -14.98 -19.12 17.28
C LEU A 71 -15.16 -18.50 18.70
N ASN A 72 -14.06 -18.30 19.44
CA ASN A 72 -14.06 -17.72 20.79
C ASN A 72 -13.39 -16.35 20.88
N ALA A 73 -12.96 -15.75 19.77
CA ALA A 73 -12.36 -14.42 19.81
C ALA A 73 -13.45 -13.36 20.05
N PRO A 74 -13.17 -12.33 20.87
CA PRO A 74 -14.15 -11.29 21.15
C PRO A 74 -14.56 -10.58 19.86
N LEU A 75 -15.87 -10.57 19.59
CA LEU A 75 -16.44 -9.90 18.42
C LEU A 75 -16.12 -8.41 18.47
N VAL A 76 -15.57 -7.87 17.39
CA VAL A 76 -15.26 -6.43 17.31
C VAL A 76 -16.51 -5.70 16.85
N ARG A 77 -17.17 -5.01 17.79
CA ARG A 77 -18.33 -4.16 17.51
C ARG A 77 -17.90 -2.70 17.48
N ILE A 78 -18.20 -2.03 16.38
CA ILE A 78 -17.91 -0.63 16.11
C ILE A 78 -19.23 0.07 15.79
N VAL A 79 -19.46 1.21 16.42
CA VAL A 79 -20.55 2.12 16.06
C VAL A 79 -19.91 3.39 15.53
N ALA A 80 -20.27 3.81 14.32
CA ALA A 80 -19.97 5.12 13.79
C ALA A 80 -21.20 6.01 13.88
N LEU A 81 -21.06 7.19 14.48
CA LEU A 81 -22.07 8.24 14.49
C LEU A 81 -21.55 9.43 13.68
N VAL A 82 -22.28 9.77 12.62
CA VAL A 82 -21.88 10.77 11.62
C VAL A 82 -22.84 11.96 11.70
N GLY A 83 -22.31 13.18 11.60
CA GLY A 83 -23.14 14.36 11.44
C GLY A 83 -23.95 14.29 10.13
N GLU A 84 -25.26 14.45 10.21
CA GLU A 84 -26.16 14.41 9.05
C GLU A 84 -25.74 15.44 8.00
N GLY A 85 -25.74 15.03 6.73
CA GLY A 85 -25.37 15.89 5.60
C GLY A 85 -23.90 16.36 5.58
N SER A 86 -23.05 15.87 6.48
CA SER A 86 -21.65 16.27 6.54
C SER A 86 -20.82 15.71 5.38
N ILE A 87 -19.85 16.51 4.95
CA ILE A 87 -19.00 16.24 3.79
C ILE A 87 -17.56 15.97 4.24
N SER A 88 -16.95 14.95 3.64
CA SER A 88 -15.57 14.55 3.92
C SER A 88 -14.56 15.28 3.03
N PRO A 89 -13.28 15.35 3.43
CA PRO A 89 -12.20 15.85 2.57
C PRO A 89 -11.86 14.90 1.41
N LEU A 90 -12.47 13.71 1.34
CA LEU A 90 -12.25 12.72 0.27
C LEU A 90 -13.07 13.12 -0.96
N LYS A 91 -12.59 14.14 -1.68
CA LYS A 91 -13.23 14.74 -2.86
C LYS A 91 -14.70 15.08 -2.63
N SER A 92 -15.01 15.61 -1.45
CA SER A 92 -16.36 16.03 -1.06
C SER A 92 -17.39 14.89 -1.02
N ALA A 93 -16.96 13.63 -0.84
CA ALA A 93 -17.89 12.53 -0.60
C ALA A 93 -18.61 12.70 0.75
N PRO A 94 -19.91 12.36 0.87
CA PRO A 94 -20.61 12.40 2.15
C PRO A 94 -19.97 11.47 3.19
N TRP A 95 -19.80 11.93 4.43
CA TRP A 95 -19.18 11.09 5.48
C TRP A 95 -19.96 9.80 5.75
N LEU A 96 -21.29 9.83 5.59
CA LEU A 96 -22.13 8.63 5.70
C LEU A 96 -21.70 7.55 4.70
N GLU A 97 -21.47 7.91 3.44
CA GLU A 97 -21.01 6.99 2.41
C GLU A 97 -19.60 6.46 2.71
N VAL A 98 -18.69 7.34 3.14
CA VAL A 98 -17.32 6.97 3.50
C VAL A 98 -17.30 5.95 4.65
N MET A 99 -18.12 6.16 5.69
CA MET A 99 -18.19 5.25 6.84
C MET A 99 -18.88 3.94 6.50
N LEU A 100 -19.94 3.95 5.67
CA LEU A 100 -20.58 2.72 5.17
C LEU A 100 -19.61 1.90 4.30
N HIS A 101 -18.85 2.58 3.46
CA HIS A 101 -17.81 1.96 2.65
C HIS A 101 -16.71 1.36 3.53
N THR A 102 -16.23 2.11 4.52
CA THR A 102 -15.26 1.63 5.51
C THR A 102 -15.76 0.37 6.24
N ALA A 103 -17.03 0.36 6.65
CA ALA A 103 -17.66 -0.79 7.29
C ALA A 103 -17.64 -2.04 6.40
N LYS A 104 -17.92 -1.90 5.09
CA LYS A 104 -17.80 -2.99 4.11
C LYS A 104 -16.35 -3.49 4.00
N ARG A 105 -15.39 -2.57 3.94
CA ARG A 105 -13.95 -2.89 3.76
C ARG A 105 -13.30 -3.50 5.01
N LEU A 106 -13.82 -3.25 6.21
CA LEU A 106 -13.36 -3.91 7.44
C LEU A 106 -13.60 -5.43 7.40
N LYS A 107 -14.73 -5.87 6.81
CA LYS A 107 -15.04 -7.30 6.65
C LYS A 107 -14.09 -8.05 5.71
N TRP A 108 -13.29 -7.32 4.93
CA TRP A 108 -12.23 -7.91 4.11
C TRP A 108 -11.01 -8.30 4.93
N VAL A 109 -10.82 -7.64 6.08
CA VAL A 109 -9.75 -7.96 7.03
C VAL A 109 -10.18 -9.12 7.90
N ASP A 110 -11.40 -9.07 8.44
CA ASP A 110 -11.94 -10.08 9.35
C ASP A 110 -13.49 -10.04 9.30
N GLU A 111 -14.12 -11.18 9.03
CA GLU A 111 -15.59 -11.26 8.93
C GLU A 111 -16.29 -11.04 10.27
N GLY A 112 -15.58 -11.24 11.39
CA GLY A 112 -16.06 -10.97 12.74
C GLY A 112 -16.04 -9.49 13.13
N TYR A 113 -15.61 -8.59 12.25
CA TYR A 113 -15.72 -7.14 12.46
C TYR A 113 -17.09 -6.64 12.03
N GLU A 114 -17.86 -6.14 13.01
CA GLU A 114 -19.17 -5.53 12.81
C GLU A 114 -19.08 -4.03 13.03
N MET A 115 -19.27 -3.25 11.96
CA MET A 115 -19.39 -1.80 12.03
C MET A 115 -20.79 -1.37 11.59
N LEU A 116 -21.49 -0.64 12.45
CA LEU A 116 -22.79 -0.04 12.16
C LEU A 116 -22.65 1.48 12.08
N VAL A 117 -23.30 2.08 11.08
CA VAL A 117 -23.19 3.52 10.81
C VAL A 117 -24.56 4.16 11.00
N PHE A 118 -24.58 5.22 11.81
CA PHE A 118 -25.76 6.01 12.13
C PHE A 118 -25.49 7.47 11.86
N THR A 119 -26.57 8.21 11.59
CA THR A 119 -26.58 9.67 11.48
C THR A 119 -27.22 10.28 12.72
N ASP A 120 -26.86 11.52 13.03
CA ASP A 120 -27.33 12.18 14.25
C ASP A 120 -28.74 12.78 14.16
N ASN A 121 -29.33 12.87 12.97
CA ASN A 121 -30.76 13.18 12.78
C ASN A 121 -31.71 12.20 13.50
N LEU A 122 -31.23 10.98 13.81
CA LEU A 122 -31.99 9.98 14.56
C LEU A 122 -32.20 10.39 16.03
N LEU A 123 -31.39 11.31 16.55
CA LEU A 123 -31.47 11.79 17.93
C LEU A 123 -32.60 12.79 18.15
N GLU A 124 -33.08 13.43 17.08
CA GLU A 124 -34.19 14.41 17.10
C GLU A 124 -35.57 13.72 17.10
N SER A 125 -35.65 12.42 16.82
CA SER A 125 -36.90 11.67 16.71
C SER A 125 -36.94 10.49 17.69
N ASN A 126 -38.09 10.28 18.36
CA ASN A 126 -38.37 9.07 19.16
C ASN A 126 -38.61 7.83 18.26
N SER A 127 -37.73 7.61 17.29
CA SER A 127 -37.85 6.57 16.29
C SER A 127 -37.39 5.20 16.83
N PRO A 128 -37.87 4.09 16.28
CA PRO A 128 -37.32 2.76 16.55
C PRO A 128 -35.80 2.68 16.35
N LYS A 129 -35.26 3.45 15.39
CA LYS A 129 -33.83 3.52 15.10
C LYS A 129 -33.01 4.10 16.25
N LEU A 130 -33.56 5.03 17.04
CA LEU A 130 -32.90 5.55 18.25
C LEU A 130 -32.75 4.45 19.31
N LYS A 131 -33.77 3.59 19.48
CA LYS A 131 -33.69 2.44 20.39
C LYS A 131 -32.66 1.42 19.92
N ASP A 132 -32.54 1.22 18.61
CA ASP A 132 -31.50 0.38 18.03
C ASP A 132 -30.11 0.97 18.33
N LEU A 133 -29.88 2.26 18.05
CA LEU A 133 -28.60 2.93 18.37
C LEU A 133 -28.24 2.78 19.86
N GLN A 134 -29.18 3.01 20.78
CA GLN A 134 -28.96 2.83 22.21
C GLN A 134 -28.57 1.40 22.58
N ARG A 135 -29.20 0.39 21.95
CA ARG A 135 -28.87 -1.02 22.16
C ARG A 135 -27.46 -1.33 21.68
N GLU A 136 -27.08 -0.84 20.50
CA GLU A 136 -25.77 -1.11 19.91
C GLU A 136 -24.64 -0.38 20.65
N ILE A 137 -24.86 0.86 21.10
CA ILE A 137 -23.90 1.59 21.93
C ILE A 137 -23.56 0.85 23.23
N ARG A 138 -24.53 0.18 23.86
CA ARG A 138 -24.28 -0.59 25.10
C ARG A 138 -23.38 -1.81 24.89
N ARG A 139 -23.24 -2.27 23.65
CA ARG A 139 -22.49 -3.48 23.27
C ARG A 139 -21.24 -3.16 22.46
N THR A 140 -21.02 -1.90 22.10
CA THR A 140 -19.91 -1.50 21.24
C THR A 140 -18.60 -1.47 22.01
N SER A 141 -17.52 -1.88 21.33
CA SER A 141 -16.16 -1.77 21.85
C SER A 141 -15.47 -0.49 21.39
N ILE A 142 -15.92 0.08 20.27
CA ILE A 142 -15.41 1.31 19.67
C ILE A 142 -16.59 2.20 19.27
N LEU A 143 -16.57 3.47 19.68
CA LEU A 143 -17.44 4.51 19.15
C LEU A 143 -16.59 5.48 18.32
N VAL A 144 -16.91 5.60 17.04
CA VAL A 144 -16.32 6.55 16.11
C VAL A 144 -17.32 7.67 15.90
N ILE A 145 -16.93 8.91 16.12
CA ILE A 145 -17.77 10.10 15.95
C ILE A 145 -17.11 10.95 14.88
N VAL A 146 -17.84 11.26 13.83
CA VAL A 146 -17.30 11.98 12.67
C VAL A 146 -18.21 13.16 12.33
N ALA A 147 -17.61 14.34 12.19
CA ALA A 147 -18.31 15.57 11.81
C ALA A 147 -19.53 15.94 12.68
N LEU A 148 -19.54 15.53 13.95
CA LEU A 148 -20.68 15.76 14.85
C LEU A 148 -20.57 17.13 15.53
N THR A 149 -21.37 18.09 15.07
CA THR A 149 -21.34 19.49 15.55
C THR A 149 -22.65 19.97 16.16
N ASN A 150 -23.77 19.27 15.93
CA ASN A 150 -25.06 19.58 16.54
C ASN A 150 -24.98 19.44 18.07
N GLN A 151 -25.38 20.50 18.80
CA GLN A 151 -25.24 20.58 20.25
C GLN A 151 -26.11 19.57 21.02
N GLU A 152 -27.30 19.24 20.50
CA GLU A 152 -28.17 18.23 21.11
C GLU A 152 -27.57 16.84 20.95
N SER A 153 -27.07 16.54 19.75
CA SER A 153 -26.37 15.30 19.45
C SER A 153 -25.12 15.12 20.31
N VAL A 154 -24.32 16.18 20.47
CA VAL A 154 -23.12 16.19 21.32
C VAL A 154 -23.46 15.87 22.77
N LYS A 155 -24.48 16.53 23.33
CA LYS A 155 -24.94 16.27 24.71
C LYS A 155 -25.44 14.84 24.89
N TRP A 156 -26.17 14.33 23.90
CA TRP A 156 -26.66 12.96 23.91
C TRP A 156 -25.50 11.96 23.94
N VAL A 157 -24.47 12.15 23.11
CA VAL A 157 -23.28 11.31 23.09
C VAL A 157 -22.56 11.34 24.43
N GLN A 158 -22.32 12.53 25.01
CA GLN A 158 -21.66 12.66 26.31
C GLN A 158 -22.41 11.92 27.43
N THR A 159 -23.74 11.87 27.33
CA THR A 159 -24.60 11.17 28.30
C THR A 159 -24.59 9.65 28.09
N ASN A 160 -24.59 9.18 26.84
CA ASN A 160 -24.82 7.76 26.52
C ASN A 160 -23.55 6.95 26.22
N SER A 161 -22.39 7.58 26.07
CA SER A 161 -21.14 6.91 25.68
C SER A 161 -20.16 6.63 26.84
N GLN A 162 -20.51 6.98 28.08
CA GLN A 162 -19.59 6.94 29.22
C GLN A 162 -18.94 5.57 29.46
N ASN A 163 -19.67 4.47 29.21
CA ASN A 163 -19.20 3.11 29.46
C ASN A 163 -18.38 2.52 28.30
N ILE A 164 -18.28 3.21 27.16
CA ILE A 164 -17.53 2.72 26.01
C ILE A 164 -16.03 2.90 26.30
N PRO A 165 -15.19 1.87 26.13
CA PRO A 165 -13.78 1.96 26.47
C PRO A 165 -12.96 2.76 25.45
N ASN A 166 -13.35 2.74 24.18
CA ASN A 166 -12.65 3.42 23.09
C ASN A 166 -13.61 4.36 22.34
N ILE A 167 -13.32 5.66 22.37
CA ILE A 167 -14.11 6.71 21.71
C ILE A 167 -13.15 7.59 20.93
N PHE A 168 -13.46 7.82 19.66
CA PHE A 168 -12.69 8.67 18.76
C PHE A 168 -13.58 9.69 18.10
N CYS A 169 -13.17 10.95 18.16
CA CYS A 169 -13.87 12.08 17.59
C CYS A 169 -13.00 12.70 16.50
N PHE A 170 -13.49 12.68 15.27
CA PHE A 170 -12.84 13.29 14.13
C PHE A 170 -13.73 14.39 13.56
N ASP A 171 -13.13 15.55 13.23
CA ASP A 171 -13.82 16.71 12.65
C ASP A 171 -15.10 17.14 13.41
N SER A 172 -15.17 16.82 14.71
CA SER A 172 -16.36 16.97 15.55
C SER A 172 -16.20 18.09 16.59
N SER A 173 -17.25 18.39 17.34
CA SER A 173 -17.22 19.40 18.42
C SER A 173 -16.04 19.19 19.37
N SER A 174 -15.32 20.26 19.68
CA SER A 174 -14.17 20.25 20.61
C SER A 174 -14.52 19.88 22.05
N THR A 175 -15.81 19.87 22.40
CA THR A 175 -16.32 19.43 23.71
C THR A 175 -16.40 17.90 23.83
N LEU A 176 -16.28 17.17 22.73
CA LEU A 176 -16.16 15.72 22.74
C LEU A 176 -14.71 15.32 22.98
N THR A 177 -14.48 14.31 23.81
CA THR A 177 -13.15 13.89 24.21
C THR A 177 -12.85 12.48 23.74
N ASN A 178 -11.64 12.28 23.23
CA ASN A 178 -11.14 10.95 22.88
C ASN A 178 -10.93 10.13 24.15
N LYS A 179 -11.21 8.83 24.05
CA LYS A 179 -11.06 7.87 25.13
C LYS A 179 -10.40 6.60 24.60
N LEU A 180 -9.37 6.11 25.28
CA LEU A 180 -8.66 4.90 24.89
C LEU A 180 -8.43 3.96 26.07
N GLY A 181 -8.82 2.70 25.92
CA GLY A 181 -8.69 1.70 26.98
C GLY A 181 -9.34 2.13 28.30
N GLY A 182 -10.41 2.94 28.24
CA GLY A 182 -11.07 3.49 29.42
C GLY A 182 -10.58 4.87 29.89
N LEU A 183 -9.46 5.36 29.37
CA LEU A 183 -8.82 6.61 29.80
C LEU A 183 -9.15 7.77 28.85
N PHE A 184 -9.60 8.89 29.40
CA PHE A 184 -9.77 10.12 28.61
C PHE A 184 -8.42 10.72 28.25
N ILE A 185 -8.32 11.15 27.00
CA ILE A 185 -7.14 11.82 26.46
C ILE A 185 -7.45 13.31 26.42
N GLN A 186 -6.65 14.10 27.14
CA GLN A 186 -6.66 15.54 26.99
C GLN A 186 -5.77 15.90 25.81
N THR A 187 -6.38 16.19 24.66
CA THR A 187 -5.72 16.95 23.60
C THR A 187 -5.91 18.42 23.95
N GLU A 188 -4.86 19.12 24.37
CA GLU A 188 -4.95 20.57 24.60
C GLU A 188 -5.39 21.26 23.29
N THR A 189 -6.60 21.80 23.31
CA THR A 189 -7.17 22.63 22.24
C THR A 189 -6.32 23.87 22.02
N LYS A 190 -5.73 23.99 20.84
CA LYS A 190 -5.62 25.24 20.05
C LYS A 190 -5.28 24.87 18.61
N GLY A 191 -5.90 25.59 17.65
CA GLY A 191 -5.82 25.31 16.22
C GLY A 191 -4.40 25.12 15.69
N ASN A 192 -4.32 24.31 14.63
CA ASN A 192 -3.11 23.74 14.02
C ASN A 192 -2.37 22.77 14.94
N ILE A 193 -2.36 21.51 14.51
CA ILE A 193 -1.82 20.30 15.16
C ILE A 193 -0.28 20.33 15.24
N PHE A 194 0.34 21.45 15.62
CA PHE A 194 1.79 21.55 15.80
C PHE A 194 2.16 22.65 16.80
N SER A 195 2.18 22.34 18.10
CA SER A 195 3.20 22.89 19.00
C SER A 195 3.25 22.22 20.38
N LYS A 196 4.42 21.66 20.68
CA LYS A 196 5.09 21.53 22.00
C LYS A 196 4.43 20.69 23.11
N LEU A 197 4.93 19.46 23.17
CA LEU A 197 5.45 18.76 24.35
C LEU A 197 5.29 19.49 25.71
N ALA A 198 4.42 18.96 26.58
CA ALA A 198 4.49 19.20 28.01
C ALA A 198 4.27 17.91 28.81
N LYS A 199 5.23 17.64 29.68
CA LYS A 199 5.35 16.52 30.62
C LYS A 199 4.17 16.52 31.60
N LEU A 200 3.51 15.38 31.80
CA LEU A 200 2.95 15.04 33.11
C LEU A 200 2.84 13.52 33.35
N SER A 201 3.20 13.14 34.57
CA SER A 201 3.66 11.84 35.04
C SER A 201 2.59 10.75 35.17
N ARG A 202 2.63 9.74 34.28
CA ARG A 202 2.50 8.29 34.59
C ARG A 202 3.36 7.54 33.55
N PRO A 203 4.20 6.52 33.90
CA PRO A 203 5.35 6.24 33.02
C PRO A 203 5.10 5.29 31.84
N ASN A 204 4.13 4.36 31.88
CA ASN A 204 4.09 3.27 30.88
C ASN A 204 2.83 3.24 30.00
N LYS A 205 1.61 3.21 30.56
CA LYS A 205 0.36 3.10 29.75
C LYS A 205 -0.02 4.35 28.96
N THR A 206 0.38 5.52 29.43
CA THR A 206 0.12 6.82 28.80
C THR A 206 0.98 7.04 27.57
N ASN A 207 2.25 6.61 27.58
CA ASN A 207 3.16 6.75 26.44
C ASN A 207 2.70 5.91 25.25
N GLU A 208 2.32 4.64 25.48
CA GLU A 208 1.76 3.77 24.43
C GLU A 208 0.46 4.34 23.84
N SER A 209 -0.43 4.86 24.70
CA SER A 209 -1.68 5.48 24.23
C SER A 209 -1.42 6.75 23.41
N MET A 210 -0.42 7.56 23.79
CA MET A 210 -0.03 8.75 23.03
C MET A 210 0.58 8.40 21.67
N GLU A 211 1.40 7.34 21.58
CA GLU A 211 1.96 6.85 20.33
C GLU A 211 0.86 6.36 19.37
N VAL A 212 -0.12 5.60 19.90
CA VAL A 212 -1.29 5.15 19.13
C VAL A 212 -2.07 6.35 18.59
N ILE A 213 -2.31 7.38 19.40
CA ILE A 213 -3.02 8.59 18.96
C ILE A 213 -2.23 9.34 17.91
N GLY A 214 -0.91 9.51 18.09
CA GLY A 214 -0.05 10.17 17.11
C GLY A 214 -0.17 9.47 15.74
N THR A 215 -0.08 8.14 15.74
CA THR A 215 -0.22 7.33 14.52
C THR A 215 -1.60 7.48 13.88
N ILE A 216 -2.67 7.46 14.67
CA ILE A 216 -4.05 7.63 14.19
C ILE A 216 -4.26 9.03 13.62
N SER A 217 -3.77 10.08 14.29
CA SER A 217 -3.88 11.46 13.82
C SER A 217 -3.13 11.65 12.51
N GLU A 218 -1.88 11.19 12.42
CA GLU A 218 -1.09 11.27 11.18
C GLU A 218 -1.80 10.56 10.02
N ALA A 219 -2.36 9.37 10.26
CA ALA A 219 -3.11 8.65 9.24
C ALA A 219 -4.40 9.39 8.83
N TRP A 220 -5.16 9.93 9.78
CA TRP A 220 -6.40 10.68 9.51
C TRP A 220 -6.16 11.91 8.63
N GLU A 221 -5.07 12.65 8.88
CA GLU A 221 -4.69 13.84 8.13
C GLU A 221 -4.26 13.55 6.68
N ARG A 222 -3.97 12.28 6.33
CA ARG A 222 -3.69 11.90 4.93
C ARG A 222 -4.94 11.79 4.06
N HIS A 223 -6.14 11.95 4.65
CA HIS A 223 -7.42 12.07 3.95
C HIS A 223 -7.67 11.02 2.85
N ASN A 224 -7.45 9.75 3.16
CA ASN A 224 -7.79 8.64 2.27
C ASN A 224 -8.48 7.50 3.02
N SER A 225 -9.21 6.67 2.28
CA SER A 225 -10.06 5.62 2.85
C SER A 225 -9.29 4.47 3.48
N ASP A 226 -8.11 4.15 2.96
CA ASP A 226 -7.25 3.11 3.53
C ASP A 226 -6.74 3.51 4.91
N ASP A 227 -6.39 4.79 5.10
CA ASP A 227 -5.99 5.32 6.38
C ASP A 227 -7.14 5.40 7.38
N ILE A 228 -8.36 5.77 6.96
CA ILE A 228 -9.54 5.71 7.83
C ILE A 228 -9.75 4.29 8.36
N ARG A 229 -9.67 3.28 7.48
CA ARG A 229 -9.75 1.88 7.89
C ARG A 229 -8.59 1.50 8.80
N PHE A 230 -7.38 1.93 8.47
CA PHE A 230 -6.17 1.66 9.25
C PHE A 230 -6.26 2.22 10.68
N CYS A 231 -6.78 3.42 10.87
CA CYS A 231 -7.04 4.00 12.19
C CYS A 231 -7.86 3.05 13.06
N LEU A 232 -8.93 2.47 12.51
CA LEU A 232 -9.77 1.49 13.23
C LEU A 232 -9.00 0.21 13.55
N LEU A 233 -8.21 -0.30 12.61
CA LEU A 233 -7.40 -1.51 12.83
C LEU A 233 -6.34 -1.31 13.91
N ILE A 234 -5.72 -0.12 14.02
CA ILE A 234 -4.78 0.18 15.11
C ILE A 234 -5.49 0.08 16.46
N ILE A 235 -6.69 0.65 16.58
CA ILE A 235 -7.46 0.65 17.83
C ILE A 235 -7.81 -0.78 18.22
N VAL A 236 -8.29 -1.57 17.26
CA VAL A 236 -8.58 -3.00 17.47
C VAL A 236 -7.33 -3.73 17.95
N ASN A 237 -6.19 -3.53 17.28
CA ASN A 237 -4.91 -4.17 17.61
C ASN A 237 -4.38 -3.79 18.99
N ALA A 238 -4.51 -2.53 19.37
CA ALA A 238 -3.97 -2.01 20.62
C ALA A 238 -4.85 -2.35 21.84
N TYR A 239 -6.18 -2.35 21.68
CA TYR A 239 -7.11 -2.39 22.83
C TYR A 239 -8.11 -3.55 22.84
N ILE A 240 -8.25 -4.31 21.75
CA ILE A 240 -9.24 -5.39 21.66
C ILE A 240 -8.58 -6.75 21.42
N ARG A 241 -7.97 -6.93 20.25
CA ARG A 241 -7.27 -8.16 19.88
C ARG A 241 -6.22 -7.92 18.79
N PRO A 242 -5.12 -8.69 18.74
CA PRO A 242 -4.11 -8.56 17.69
C PRO A 242 -4.71 -8.66 16.29
N VAL A 243 -4.30 -7.76 15.40
CA VAL A 243 -4.74 -7.76 13.99
C VAL A 243 -3.59 -8.33 13.13
N PRO A 244 -3.77 -9.45 12.42
CA PRO A 244 -2.69 -10.12 11.70
C PRO A 244 -1.94 -9.23 10.70
N ILE A 245 -2.65 -8.38 9.95
CA ILE A 245 -2.02 -7.48 8.96
C ILE A 245 -1.13 -6.41 9.61
N LEU A 246 -1.31 -6.14 10.90
CA LEU A 246 -0.53 -5.17 11.67
C LEU A 246 0.65 -5.80 12.43
N LYS A 247 0.87 -7.13 12.30
CA LYS A 247 1.95 -7.84 12.99
C LYS A 247 3.33 -7.26 12.68
N ASN A 248 3.51 -6.72 11.47
CA ASN A 248 4.77 -6.18 10.97
C ASN A 248 5.09 -4.76 11.49
N LEU A 249 4.17 -4.10 12.20
CA LEU A 249 4.41 -2.79 12.87
C LEU A 249 5.41 -2.87 14.04
N ARG A 250 5.76 -4.07 14.51
CA ARG A 250 6.65 -4.28 15.64
C ARG A 250 8.07 -4.57 15.15
N ALA A 251 8.90 -3.53 15.01
CA ALA A 251 10.33 -3.73 14.76
C ALA A 251 10.99 -4.45 15.95
N LYS A 252 11.75 -5.51 15.62
CA LYS A 252 12.38 -6.44 16.56
C LYS A 252 13.77 -5.95 16.97
N GLY A 253 14.12 -6.15 18.25
CA GLY A 253 15.30 -5.64 18.94
C GLY A 253 16.66 -6.25 18.53
N PHE A 254 17.54 -6.50 19.50
CA PHE A 254 18.96 -6.88 19.29
C PHE A 254 19.21 -8.07 18.34
N SER A 255 18.26 -9.01 18.20
CA SER A 255 18.37 -10.16 17.28
C SER A 255 18.45 -9.75 15.81
N THR A 256 17.71 -8.72 15.42
CA THR A 256 17.69 -8.14 14.08
C THR A 256 19.07 -7.63 13.67
N LEU A 257 19.68 -6.81 14.55
CA LEU A 257 21.00 -6.22 14.33
C LEU A 257 22.08 -7.31 14.20
N ASN A 258 22.02 -8.34 15.04
CA ASN A 258 22.94 -9.46 14.97
C ASN A 258 22.84 -10.23 13.63
N CYS A 259 21.62 -10.47 13.15
CA CYS A 259 21.40 -11.10 11.84
C CYS A 259 22.00 -10.25 10.70
N MET A 260 21.71 -8.95 10.70
CA MET A 260 22.18 -8.02 9.67
C MET A 260 23.71 -7.96 9.64
N VAL A 261 24.36 -7.73 10.77
CA VAL A 261 25.83 -7.61 10.85
C VAL A 261 26.51 -8.93 10.45
N THR A 262 25.98 -10.08 10.88
CA THR A 262 26.57 -11.40 10.61
C THR A 262 26.47 -11.80 9.14
N ASN A 263 25.30 -11.58 8.51
CA ASN A 263 25.03 -12.10 7.16
C ASN A 263 25.22 -11.07 6.04
N CYS A 264 25.06 -9.78 6.36
CA CYS A 264 24.99 -8.70 5.37
C CYS A 264 25.99 -7.56 5.63
N GLY A 265 27.01 -7.81 6.47
CA GLY A 265 27.99 -6.79 6.90
C GLY A 265 28.63 -6.00 5.75
N SER A 266 28.96 -6.67 4.63
CA SER A 266 29.52 -5.98 3.46
C SER A 266 28.53 -5.04 2.77
N GLN A 267 27.28 -5.47 2.61
CA GLN A 267 26.22 -4.68 1.99
C GLN A 267 25.83 -3.50 2.88
N ILE A 268 25.81 -3.70 4.20
CA ILE A 268 25.62 -2.63 5.19
C ILE A 268 26.72 -1.58 5.05
N LEU A 269 27.99 -2.01 5.04
CA LEU A 269 29.11 -1.08 4.91
C LEU A 269 29.04 -0.30 3.58
N ASN A 270 28.78 -0.99 2.47
CA ASN A 270 28.64 -0.34 1.16
C ASN A 270 27.49 0.67 1.13
N CYS A 271 26.33 0.32 1.71
CA CYS A 271 25.20 1.23 1.84
C CYS A 271 25.54 2.45 2.71
N LEU A 272 26.26 2.28 3.82
CA LEU A 272 26.67 3.39 4.67
C LEU A 272 27.71 4.30 4.00
N LEU A 273 28.47 3.80 3.04
CA LEU A 273 29.41 4.61 2.25
C LEU A 273 28.73 5.32 1.08
N ASP A 274 27.64 4.77 0.56
CA ASP A 274 26.84 5.38 -0.50
C ASP A 274 25.93 6.51 0.05
N PRO A 275 26.03 7.76 -0.45
CA PRO A 275 25.18 8.86 0.01
C PRO A 275 23.69 8.61 -0.19
N ASN A 276 23.29 8.04 -1.33
CA ASN A 276 21.88 7.80 -1.63
C ASN A 276 21.30 6.72 -0.73
N CYS A 277 22.00 5.60 -0.55
CA CYS A 277 21.55 4.54 0.35
C CYS A 277 21.42 5.04 1.81
N ARG A 278 22.36 5.86 2.31
CA ARG A 278 22.22 6.50 3.62
C ARG A 278 20.99 7.39 3.72
N LYS A 279 20.73 8.24 2.72
CA LYS A 279 19.53 9.09 2.67
C LYS A 279 18.26 8.25 2.66
N ALA A 280 18.24 7.16 1.89
CA ALA A 280 17.13 6.22 1.85
C ALA A 280 16.85 5.63 3.23
N LEU A 281 17.87 5.10 3.91
CA LEU A 281 17.72 4.53 5.26
C LEU A 281 17.27 5.57 6.28
N GLN A 282 17.80 6.79 6.22
CA GLN A 282 17.38 7.89 7.10
C GLN A 282 15.93 8.28 6.87
N CYS A 283 15.51 8.37 5.61
CA CYS A 283 14.13 8.68 5.22
C CYS A 283 13.17 7.57 5.66
N LEU A 284 13.49 6.31 5.40
CA LEU A 284 12.67 5.15 5.78
C LEU A 284 12.47 5.06 7.30
N ASN A 285 13.50 5.38 8.09
CA ASN A 285 13.40 5.42 9.56
C ASN A 285 12.48 6.52 10.09
N GLN A 286 12.12 7.51 9.27
CA GLN A 286 11.18 8.57 9.61
C GLN A 286 9.75 8.26 9.14
N CYS A 287 9.58 7.30 8.23
CA CYS A 287 8.26 6.86 7.81
C CYS A 287 7.58 6.02 8.89
N SER A 288 6.26 6.19 9.04
CA SER A 288 5.46 5.21 9.75
C SER A 288 5.56 3.85 9.01
N PRO A 289 5.68 2.70 9.71
CA PRO A 289 5.92 1.42 9.03
C PRO A 289 4.75 0.92 8.14
N VAL A 290 3.59 1.58 8.24
CA VAL A 290 2.41 1.35 7.38
C VAL A 290 2.20 2.42 6.32
N ASP A 291 2.97 3.50 6.34
CA ASP A 291 2.87 4.56 5.34
C ASP A 291 3.59 4.13 4.07
N GLN A 292 2.89 3.36 3.24
CA GLN A 292 3.45 2.83 1.99
C GLN A 292 3.87 3.95 1.03
N VAL A 293 3.17 5.09 1.05
CA VAL A 293 3.50 6.26 0.22
C VAL A 293 4.86 6.83 0.64
N CYS A 294 5.06 7.07 1.93
CA CYS A 294 6.33 7.55 2.47
C CYS A 294 7.46 6.57 2.16
N ASN A 295 7.27 5.27 2.46
CA ASN A 295 8.29 4.25 2.25
C ASN A 295 8.70 4.15 0.78
N TYR A 296 7.73 4.03 -0.13
CA TYR A 296 8.03 3.90 -1.55
C TYR A 296 8.65 5.18 -2.11
N ARG A 297 8.19 6.36 -1.68
CA ARG A 297 8.77 7.64 -2.10
C ARG A 297 10.23 7.80 -1.64
N CYS A 298 10.58 7.37 -0.43
CA CYS A 298 11.97 7.34 0.03
C CYS A 298 12.84 6.46 -0.88
N ILE A 299 12.38 5.24 -1.17
CA ILE A 299 13.11 4.29 -2.02
C ILE A 299 13.27 4.85 -3.43
N ALA A 300 12.18 5.31 -4.05
CA ALA A 300 12.20 5.80 -5.42
C ALA A 300 12.95 7.13 -5.60
N SER A 301 13.09 7.93 -4.54
CA SER A 301 13.92 9.16 -4.55
C SER A 301 15.41 8.84 -4.53
N TYR A 302 15.81 7.78 -3.81
CA TYR A 302 17.20 7.46 -3.49
C TYR A 302 17.69 6.12 -4.04
N GLU A 303 16.94 5.55 -4.99
CA GLU A 303 17.25 4.26 -5.61
C GLU A 303 18.68 4.23 -6.14
N SER A 304 19.45 3.24 -5.67
CA SER A 304 20.83 2.97 -6.03
C SER A 304 21.10 1.47 -5.98
N GLN A 305 22.12 1.01 -6.72
CA GLN A 305 22.50 -0.41 -6.71
C GLN A 305 22.88 -0.90 -5.31
N THR A 306 23.54 -0.06 -4.50
CA THR A 306 23.91 -0.41 -3.12
C THR A 306 22.69 -0.56 -2.21
N LEU A 307 21.65 0.26 -2.40
CA LEU A 307 20.37 0.11 -1.71
C LEU A 307 19.65 -1.18 -2.10
N GLU A 308 19.66 -1.53 -3.39
CA GLU A 308 19.10 -2.78 -3.89
C GLU A 308 19.82 -3.99 -3.27
N GLU A 309 21.15 -4.01 -3.29
CA GLU A 309 21.96 -5.10 -2.73
C GLU A 309 21.79 -5.24 -1.22
N PHE A 310 21.72 -4.11 -0.49
CA PHE A 310 21.41 -4.08 0.93
C PHE A 310 20.04 -4.69 1.22
N SER A 311 19.00 -4.22 0.53
CA SER A 311 17.62 -4.67 0.73
C SER A 311 17.47 -6.14 0.36
N LEU A 312 18.11 -6.58 -0.73
CA LEU A 312 18.15 -7.98 -1.16
C LEU A 312 18.79 -8.88 -0.10
N CYS A 313 19.89 -8.44 0.52
CA CYS A 313 20.52 -9.24 1.56
C CYS A 313 19.65 -9.31 2.82
N VAL A 314 19.28 -8.15 3.36
CA VAL A 314 18.63 -8.02 4.67
C VAL A 314 17.20 -8.56 4.65
N LEU A 315 16.41 -8.24 3.63
CA LEU A 315 15.01 -8.62 3.55
C LEU A 315 14.83 -9.95 2.80
N GLN A 316 15.37 -10.06 1.59
CA GLN A 316 15.01 -11.15 0.69
C GLN A 316 15.80 -12.44 0.93
N LYS A 317 17.10 -12.36 1.17
CA LYS A 317 17.95 -13.54 1.36
C LYS A 317 17.93 -14.07 2.79
N HIS A 318 18.02 -13.18 3.78
CA HIS A 318 18.13 -13.56 5.18
C HIS A 318 16.89 -13.22 6.02
N ASN A 319 15.98 -12.38 5.51
CA ASN A 319 14.79 -11.91 6.22
C ASN A 319 15.09 -11.55 7.68
N CYS A 320 16.12 -10.74 7.90
CA CYS A 320 16.59 -10.39 9.25
C CYS A 320 15.55 -9.61 10.07
N LEU A 321 14.55 -9.01 9.43
CA LEU A 321 13.42 -8.37 10.09
C LEU A 321 12.30 -9.36 10.44
N GLU A 322 12.39 -10.60 9.95
CA GLU A 322 11.40 -11.66 10.12
C GLU A 322 9.98 -11.21 9.76
N LEU A 323 9.88 -10.48 8.63
CA LEU A 323 8.62 -9.97 8.11
C LEU A 323 7.98 -11.01 7.19
N ASP A 324 6.66 -11.03 7.18
CA ASP A 324 5.87 -11.84 6.26
C ASP A 324 4.53 -11.15 6.01
N ALA A 325 4.13 -11.08 4.75
CA ALA A 325 2.83 -10.60 4.32
C ALA A 325 2.29 -11.48 3.19
N LYS A 326 1.00 -11.80 3.26
CA LYS A 326 0.32 -12.60 2.24
C LYS A 326 -0.38 -11.68 1.26
N ILE A 327 -0.47 -12.12 0.00
CA ILE A 327 -1.33 -11.46 -0.99
C ILE A 327 -2.78 -11.53 -0.46
N PRO A 328 -3.48 -10.40 -0.33
CA PRO A 328 -4.86 -10.40 0.15
C PRO A 328 -5.76 -11.16 -0.83
N THR A 329 -6.73 -11.91 -0.29
CA THR A 329 -7.71 -12.67 -1.09
C THR A 329 -9.04 -11.93 -1.26
N LYS A 330 -9.19 -10.79 -0.59
CA LYS A 330 -10.38 -9.94 -0.60
C LYS A 330 -10.00 -8.50 -0.99
N PRO A 331 -10.87 -7.78 -1.72
CA PRO A 331 -12.14 -8.25 -2.26
C PRO A 331 -11.96 -9.25 -3.40
N GLN A 332 -12.90 -10.19 -3.57
CA GLN A 332 -12.91 -11.03 -4.76
C GLN A 332 -13.45 -10.21 -5.93
N VAL A 333 -12.60 -9.95 -6.92
CA VAL A 333 -12.96 -9.18 -8.10
C VAL A 333 -13.08 -10.15 -9.29
N PRO A 334 -14.28 -10.33 -9.87
CA PRO A 334 -14.44 -11.19 -11.03
C PRO A 334 -13.82 -10.53 -12.28
N PRO A 335 -13.13 -11.30 -13.15
CA PRO A 335 -12.69 -10.78 -14.44
C PRO A 335 -13.90 -10.51 -15.35
N MET A 336 -13.74 -9.60 -16.31
CA MET A 336 -14.66 -9.52 -17.44
C MET A 336 -14.70 -10.87 -18.18
N VAL A 337 -15.87 -11.24 -18.70
CA VAL A 337 -16.09 -12.55 -19.32
C VAL A 337 -16.32 -12.48 -20.83
N LYS A 338 -16.63 -11.30 -21.36
CA LYS A 338 -16.85 -11.05 -22.78
C LYS A 338 -16.19 -9.75 -23.21
N PHE A 339 -15.80 -9.69 -24.48
CA PHE A 339 -15.32 -8.48 -25.13
C PHE A 339 -15.92 -8.43 -26.54
N GLN A 340 -16.54 -7.31 -26.93
CA GLN A 340 -17.20 -7.16 -28.23
C GLN A 340 -18.19 -8.31 -28.56
N GLY A 341 -18.87 -8.85 -27.54
CA GLY A 341 -19.85 -9.93 -27.66
C GLY A 341 -19.27 -11.36 -27.67
N GLU A 342 -17.96 -11.54 -27.82
CA GLU A 342 -17.29 -12.84 -27.80
C GLU A 342 -16.81 -13.22 -26.39
N ASP A 343 -16.71 -14.53 -26.10
CA ASP A 343 -16.19 -15.03 -24.83
C ASP A 343 -14.68 -14.73 -24.68
N LEU A 344 -14.29 -14.27 -23.50
CA LEU A 344 -12.91 -13.88 -23.23
C LEU A 344 -11.99 -15.11 -23.25
N SER A 345 -11.06 -15.16 -24.19
CA SER A 345 -9.96 -16.14 -24.23
C SER A 345 -8.69 -15.57 -23.59
N HIS A 346 -7.71 -16.42 -23.27
CA HIS A 346 -6.43 -15.94 -22.75
C HIS A 346 -5.67 -15.06 -23.73
N GLU A 347 -5.78 -15.34 -25.03
CA GLU A 347 -5.14 -14.50 -26.05
C GLU A 347 -5.83 -13.14 -26.17
N ILE A 348 -7.17 -13.11 -26.16
CA ILE A 348 -7.91 -11.84 -26.16
C ILE A 348 -7.54 -11.02 -24.92
N ALA A 349 -7.50 -11.65 -23.73
CA ALA A 349 -7.14 -10.97 -22.50
C ALA A 349 -5.72 -10.37 -22.53
N GLU A 350 -4.75 -11.05 -23.16
CA GLU A 350 -3.42 -10.48 -23.38
C GLU A 350 -3.48 -9.29 -24.34
N ASP A 351 -4.26 -9.37 -25.41
CA ASP A 351 -4.42 -8.28 -26.38
C ASP A 351 -5.10 -7.05 -25.74
N LEU A 352 -6.03 -7.24 -24.80
CA LEU A 352 -6.62 -6.15 -24.01
C LEU A 352 -5.56 -5.41 -23.17
N PHE A 353 -4.60 -6.14 -22.59
CA PHE A 353 -3.46 -5.51 -21.93
C PHE A 353 -2.51 -4.83 -22.91
N VAL A 354 -2.19 -5.46 -24.05
CA VAL A 354 -1.36 -4.86 -25.11
C VAL A 354 -1.96 -3.55 -25.59
N GLY A 355 -3.30 -3.47 -25.69
CA GLY A 355 -4.03 -2.24 -25.95
C GLY A 355 -3.53 -1.53 -27.21
N TRP A 356 -3.05 -0.31 -27.05
CA TRP A 356 -2.63 0.56 -28.16
C TRP A 356 -1.19 0.35 -28.63
N LEU A 357 -0.42 -0.53 -27.99
CA LEU A 357 0.98 -0.72 -28.34
C LEU A 357 1.11 -1.26 -29.77
N GLY A 358 1.95 -0.61 -30.58
CA GLY A 358 2.12 -0.88 -32.01
C GLY A 358 1.41 0.13 -32.91
N LYS A 359 0.32 0.74 -32.42
CA LYS A 359 -0.27 1.97 -32.97
C LYS A 359 0.31 3.20 -32.29
N LEU A 360 0.49 3.11 -30.97
CA LEU A 360 1.23 4.03 -30.12
C LEU A 360 2.51 3.37 -29.60
N GLU A 361 3.38 4.17 -28.98
CA GLU A 361 4.61 3.69 -28.34
C GLU A 361 4.37 3.02 -26.96
N TRP A 362 3.11 2.98 -26.50
CA TRP A 362 2.69 2.39 -25.24
C TRP A 362 1.38 1.64 -25.37
N SER A 363 1.10 0.75 -24.41
CA SER A 363 -0.17 0.03 -24.33
C SER A 363 -1.27 0.93 -23.81
N TRP A 364 -0.99 1.58 -22.68
CA TRP A 364 -1.94 2.41 -21.95
C TRP A 364 -1.21 3.51 -21.18
N ARG A 365 -1.89 4.63 -20.92
CA ARG A 365 -1.50 5.63 -19.92
C ARG A 365 -2.40 5.50 -18.71
N VAL A 366 -1.83 5.60 -17.51
CA VAL A 366 -2.62 5.60 -16.28
C VAL A 366 -3.28 6.97 -16.13
N VAL A 367 -4.60 6.95 -15.95
CA VAL A 367 -5.45 8.12 -15.70
C VAL A 367 -5.50 8.41 -14.21
N ALA A 368 -5.79 7.36 -13.44
CA ALA A 368 -5.90 7.41 -12.00
C ALA A 368 -5.74 6.00 -11.42
N GLY A 369 -5.40 5.89 -10.15
CA GLY A 369 -5.51 4.60 -9.46
C GLY A 369 -5.80 4.73 -7.97
N GLN A 370 -6.17 3.62 -7.36
CA GLN A 370 -6.71 3.63 -6.00
C GLN A 370 -5.62 3.70 -4.92
N ASN A 371 -4.44 3.12 -5.18
CA ASN A 371 -3.37 3.11 -4.19
C ASN A 371 -2.33 4.20 -4.53
N PRO A 372 -2.28 5.32 -3.79
CA PRO A 372 -1.39 6.42 -4.12
C PRO A 372 0.10 6.06 -4.01
N ALA A 373 0.46 5.00 -3.28
CA ALA A 373 1.85 4.56 -3.17
C ALA A 373 2.39 3.94 -4.47
N TYR A 374 1.50 3.39 -5.31
CA TYR A 374 1.88 2.63 -6.51
C TYR A 374 1.25 3.17 -7.80
N ASP A 375 0.17 3.93 -7.69
CA ASP A 375 -0.66 4.34 -8.83
C ASP A 375 -0.71 5.86 -9.08
N GLN A 376 -0.09 6.68 -8.21
CA GLN A 376 -0.12 8.14 -8.32
C GLN A 376 1.27 8.71 -8.65
N PHE A 377 1.77 8.38 -9.83
CA PHE A 377 3.03 8.92 -10.35
C PHE A 377 2.79 9.78 -11.58
N PRO A 378 3.40 10.98 -11.69
CA PRO A 378 3.32 11.76 -12.91
C PRO A 378 3.77 10.95 -14.12
N CYS A 379 3.12 11.18 -15.27
CA CYS A 379 3.53 10.62 -16.55
C CYS A 379 3.73 9.10 -16.54
N GLN A 380 2.66 8.36 -16.23
CA GLN A 380 2.71 6.93 -16.06
C GLN A 380 2.20 6.18 -17.30
N TYR A 381 3.12 5.45 -17.94
CA TYR A 381 2.91 4.61 -19.10
C TYR A 381 2.98 3.13 -18.72
N GLN A 382 2.20 2.31 -19.42
CA GLN A 382 2.21 0.86 -19.30
C GLN A 382 2.60 0.24 -20.63
N LEU A 383 3.54 -0.71 -20.58
CA LEU A 383 3.94 -1.51 -21.73
C LEU A 383 3.61 -2.97 -21.45
N PHE A 384 2.78 -3.59 -22.29
CA PHE A 384 2.49 -5.01 -22.26
C PHE A 384 2.86 -5.64 -23.59
N TYR A 385 3.70 -6.68 -23.57
CA TYR A 385 4.21 -7.26 -24.81
C TYR A 385 4.74 -8.69 -24.62
N ARG A 386 4.86 -9.43 -25.72
CA ARG A 386 5.47 -10.76 -25.71
C ARG A 386 6.98 -10.67 -25.92
N GLY A 387 7.72 -11.39 -25.08
CA GLY A 387 9.17 -11.48 -25.22
C GLY A 387 9.58 -12.55 -26.23
N LYS A 388 10.89 -12.66 -26.47
CA LYS A 388 11.49 -13.61 -27.42
C LYS A 388 11.19 -15.09 -27.11
N ALA A 389 11.03 -15.45 -25.84
CA ALA A 389 10.76 -16.83 -25.44
C ALA A 389 9.28 -17.16 -25.67
N ARG A 390 9.00 -18.38 -26.17
CA ARG A 390 7.63 -18.85 -26.40
C ARG A 390 6.82 -18.78 -25.11
N GLY A 391 5.67 -18.10 -25.17
CA GLY A 391 4.77 -17.92 -24.02
C GLY A 391 5.29 -16.92 -22.97
N SER A 392 6.33 -16.14 -23.28
CA SER A 392 6.76 -15.05 -22.40
C SER A 392 5.91 -13.80 -22.63
N PHE A 393 5.36 -13.25 -21.55
CA PHE A 393 4.60 -12.02 -21.54
C PHE A 393 5.17 -11.12 -20.44
N TRP A 394 5.34 -9.85 -20.75
CA TRP A 394 6.03 -8.87 -19.91
C TRP A 394 5.15 -7.65 -19.72
N TYR A 395 5.25 -7.08 -18.52
CA TYR A 395 4.68 -5.80 -18.17
C TYR A 395 5.81 -4.88 -17.71
N GLU A 396 5.91 -3.70 -18.29
CA GLU A 396 6.87 -2.69 -17.87
C GLU A 396 6.16 -1.35 -17.64
N PRO A 397 5.89 -0.96 -16.38
CA PRO A 397 5.47 0.39 -16.07
C PRO A 397 6.66 1.34 -16.19
N VAL A 398 6.43 2.50 -16.81
CA VAL A 398 7.38 3.60 -16.96
C VAL A 398 6.73 4.86 -16.40
N PHE A 399 7.32 5.47 -15.39
CA PHE A 399 6.69 6.58 -14.67
C PHE A 399 7.71 7.59 -14.14
N GLN A 400 7.29 8.82 -13.89
CA GLN A 400 8.13 9.80 -13.23
C GLN A 400 7.92 9.80 -11.72
N VAL A 401 8.99 10.07 -11.00
CA VAL A 401 8.96 10.27 -9.54
C VAL A 401 9.47 11.66 -9.24
N MET A 402 8.68 12.42 -8.48
CA MET A 402 9.15 13.65 -7.86
C MET A 402 9.93 13.29 -6.60
N THR A 403 11.26 13.39 -6.69
CA THR A 403 12.15 13.07 -5.58
C THR A 403 11.91 14.01 -4.41
N LEU A 404 12.40 13.62 -3.23
CA LEU A 404 12.33 14.46 -2.03
C LEU A 404 13.17 15.74 -2.16
N GLU A 405 14.12 15.77 -3.08
CA GLU A 405 14.89 16.95 -3.50
C GLU A 405 14.18 17.82 -4.56
N GLY A 406 13.01 17.41 -5.05
CA GLY A 406 12.22 18.17 -6.02
C GLY A 406 12.60 17.94 -7.48
N GLU A 407 13.41 16.92 -7.77
CA GLU A 407 13.77 16.54 -9.14
C GLU A 407 12.76 15.55 -9.72
N LEU A 408 12.52 15.59 -11.03
CA LEU A 408 11.73 14.59 -11.74
C LEU A 408 12.65 13.55 -12.38
N VAL A 409 12.51 12.29 -11.98
CA VAL A 409 13.31 11.18 -12.51
C VAL A 409 12.41 10.09 -13.09
N TRP A 410 12.82 9.50 -14.21
CA TRP A 410 12.14 8.36 -14.81
C TRP A 410 12.50 7.06 -14.11
N ARG A 411 11.49 6.25 -13.81
CA ARG A 411 11.60 4.90 -13.30
C ARG A 411 10.93 3.93 -14.26
N ARG A 412 11.53 2.75 -14.37
CA ARG A 412 11.03 1.65 -15.20
C ARG A 412 11.20 0.36 -14.44
N ARG A 413 10.15 -0.45 -14.38
CA ARG A 413 10.18 -1.77 -13.74
C ARG A 413 9.87 -2.85 -14.77
N LYS A 414 10.31 -4.08 -14.50
CA LYS A 414 10.10 -5.20 -15.42
C LYS A 414 9.49 -6.39 -14.72
N TYR A 415 8.20 -6.58 -14.97
CA TYR A 415 7.41 -7.66 -14.41
C TYR A 415 7.31 -8.81 -15.40
N ARG A 416 7.54 -10.01 -14.90
CA ARG A 416 7.15 -11.23 -15.61
C ARG A 416 5.66 -11.46 -15.39
N VAL A 417 4.92 -11.67 -16.48
CA VAL A 417 3.49 -11.96 -16.43
C VAL A 417 3.24 -13.43 -16.80
N LYS A 418 2.34 -14.07 -16.06
CA LYS A 418 1.83 -15.41 -16.35
C LYS A 418 0.30 -15.39 -16.32
N ARG A 419 -0.32 -16.14 -17.24
CA ARG A 419 -1.77 -16.35 -17.24
C ARG A 419 -2.22 -17.02 -15.94
N GLY A 420 -3.34 -16.56 -15.40
CA GLY A 420 -4.11 -17.28 -14.41
C GLY A 420 -4.89 -18.44 -15.05
N LYS A 421 -5.68 -19.16 -14.24
CA LYS A 421 -6.51 -20.26 -14.74
C LYS A 421 -7.73 -19.78 -15.53
N ILE A 422 -8.24 -18.60 -15.19
CA ILE A 422 -9.43 -18.00 -15.80
C ILE A 422 -8.94 -16.90 -16.75
N PRO A 423 -9.43 -16.82 -18.01
CA PRO A 423 -9.18 -15.68 -18.87
C PRO A 423 -9.47 -14.35 -18.17
N GLY A 424 -8.65 -13.33 -18.42
CA GLY A 424 -8.72 -12.04 -17.72
C GLY A 424 -8.02 -12.01 -16.36
N THR A 425 -7.43 -13.11 -15.88
CA THR A 425 -6.64 -13.15 -14.63
C THR A 425 -5.18 -13.49 -14.88
N PHE A 426 -4.27 -12.91 -14.08
CA PHE A 426 -2.83 -13.00 -14.31
C PHE A 426 -2.02 -12.93 -13.01
N TYR A 427 -0.83 -13.53 -13.03
CA TYR A 427 0.18 -13.44 -11.96
C TYR A 427 1.38 -12.63 -12.44
N PHE A 428 1.72 -11.59 -11.70
CA PHE A 428 2.82 -10.68 -11.98
C PHE A 428 3.90 -10.90 -10.92
N SER A 429 5.17 -10.86 -11.33
CA SER A 429 6.29 -11.02 -10.40
C SER A 429 7.47 -10.14 -10.84
N VAL A 430 8.04 -9.42 -9.88
CA VAL A 430 9.18 -8.51 -10.07
C VAL A 430 10.14 -8.63 -8.88
N LEU A 431 11.44 -8.47 -9.15
CA LEU A 431 12.41 -8.10 -8.13
C LEU A 431 12.61 -6.60 -8.27
N ASP A 432 12.10 -5.82 -7.32
CA ASP A 432 12.21 -4.37 -7.33
C ASP A 432 12.92 -3.90 -6.07
N ASN A 433 13.96 -3.07 -6.23
CA ASN A 433 14.76 -2.54 -5.13
C ASN A 433 15.20 -3.61 -4.10
N GLY A 434 15.53 -4.82 -4.60
CA GLY A 434 16.00 -5.94 -3.79
C GLY A 434 14.90 -6.75 -3.11
N VAL A 435 13.63 -6.43 -3.34
CA VAL A 435 12.49 -7.14 -2.76
C VAL A 435 11.63 -7.77 -3.86
N VAL A 436 11.31 -9.05 -3.71
CA VAL A 436 10.38 -9.71 -4.63
C VAL A 436 8.96 -9.30 -4.28
N SER A 437 8.26 -8.72 -5.25
CA SER A 437 6.81 -8.56 -5.20
C SER A 437 6.12 -9.57 -6.11
N ASN A 438 5.01 -10.11 -5.62
CA ASN A 438 4.11 -10.95 -6.40
C ASN A 438 2.70 -10.38 -6.32
N GLU A 439 2.04 -10.34 -7.47
CA GLU A 439 0.73 -9.72 -7.61
C GLU A 439 -0.21 -10.61 -8.44
N PHE A 440 -1.49 -10.49 -8.16
CA PHE A 440 -2.58 -11.11 -8.89
C PHE A 440 -3.45 -10.01 -9.50
N TRP A 441 -3.46 -9.95 -10.83
CA TRP A 441 -4.15 -8.93 -11.62
C TRP A 441 -5.38 -9.51 -12.28
N THR A 442 -6.42 -8.70 -12.37
CA THR A 442 -7.71 -9.00 -12.98
C THR A 442 -8.09 -7.87 -13.92
N ILE A 443 -8.42 -8.21 -15.17
CA ILE A 443 -9.05 -7.28 -16.11
C ILE A 443 -10.51 -7.17 -15.71
N VAL A 444 -10.88 -6.02 -15.14
CA VAL A 444 -12.22 -5.79 -14.60
C VAL A 444 -13.17 -5.41 -15.73
N ASP A 445 -12.71 -4.50 -16.58
CA ASP A 445 -13.44 -4.06 -17.77
C ASP A 445 -12.49 -3.38 -18.75
N VAL A 446 -12.84 -3.43 -20.03
CA VAL A 446 -12.22 -2.64 -21.10
C VAL A 446 -13.33 -2.26 -22.07
N SER A 447 -13.46 -0.96 -22.33
CA SER A 447 -14.39 -0.45 -23.35
C SER A 447 -14.17 -1.13 -24.70
N ASP A 448 -15.26 -1.43 -25.43
CA ASP A 448 -15.19 -2.12 -26.73
C ASP A 448 -14.35 -1.35 -27.77
N ASP A 449 -14.22 -0.03 -27.63
CA ASP A 449 -13.41 0.83 -28.50
C ASP A 449 -12.02 1.16 -27.94
N PHE A 450 -11.62 0.54 -26.83
CA PHE A 450 -10.34 0.79 -26.14
C PHE A 450 -10.15 2.24 -25.68
N SER A 451 -11.23 3.03 -25.52
CA SER A 451 -11.16 4.38 -24.96
C SER A 451 -10.73 4.39 -23.49
N TRP A 452 -11.01 3.33 -22.75
CA TRP A 452 -10.54 3.09 -21.38
C TRP A 452 -10.49 1.61 -20.99
N GLY A 453 -9.72 1.32 -19.94
CA GLY A 453 -9.68 0.03 -19.26
C GLY A 453 -9.51 0.17 -17.75
N LEU A 454 -9.99 -0.81 -16.99
CA LEU A 454 -9.83 -0.87 -15.53
C LEU A 454 -9.22 -2.22 -15.13
N PHE A 455 -8.06 -2.16 -14.47
CA PHE A 455 -7.34 -3.35 -14.02
C PHE A 455 -7.21 -3.33 -12.50
N HIS A 456 -7.64 -4.40 -11.84
CA HIS A 456 -7.55 -4.56 -10.38
C HIS A 456 -6.40 -5.47 -10.01
N TYR A 457 -5.71 -5.18 -8.91
CA TYR A 457 -4.61 -6.00 -8.41
C TYR A 457 -4.65 -6.24 -6.90
N HIS A 458 -4.15 -7.41 -6.51
CA HIS A 458 -3.74 -7.73 -5.13
C HIS A 458 -2.26 -8.05 -5.15
N GLY A 459 -1.47 -7.47 -4.25
CA GLY A 459 -0.03 -7.67 -4.21
C GLY A 459 0.54 -7.84 -2.83
N ALA A 460 1.74 -8.40 -2.76
CA ALA A 460 2.53 -8.42 -1.54
C ALA A 460 4.03 -8.41 -1.83
N ALA A 461 4.72 -7.47 -1.20
CA ALA A 461 6.16 -7.52 -0.97
C ALA A 461 6.40 -8.29 0.34
N ARG A 462 6.28 -9.61 0.26
CA ARG A 462 6.15 -10.51 1.43
C ARG A 462 7.22 -10.29 2.49
N VAL A 463 8.48 -10.24 2.09
CA VAL A 463 9.64 -10.09 3.00
C VAL A 463 9.87 -8.65 3.46
N ALA A 464 9.16 -7.68 2.89
CA ALA A 464 9.05 -6.33 3.42
C ALA A 464 7.84 -6.18 4.34
N GLY A 465 7.06 -7.25 4.54
CA GLY A 465 5.88 -7.23 5.41
C GLY A 465 4.72 -6.39 4.88
N GLN A 466 4.72 -6.07 3.59
CA GLN A 466 3.71 -5.21 2.96
C GLN A 466 2.79 -6.04 2.08
N SER A 467 1.48 -5.81 2.25
CA SER A 467 0.42 -6.28 1.35
C SER A 467 -0.40 -5.08 0.91
N TYR A 468 -0.88 -5.13 -0.32
CA TYR A 468 -1.58 -4.02 -0.92
C TYR A 468 -2.62 -4.49 -1.93
N THR A 469 -3.60 -3.63 -2.18
CA THR A 469 -4.63 -3.81 -3.19
C THR A 469 -4.80 -2.48 -3.91
N GLY A 470 -5.31 -2.52 -5.13
CA GLY A 470 -5.66 -1.31 -5.86
C GLY A 470 -6.29 -1.62 -7.20
N ALA A 471 -6.61 -0.56 -7.92
CA ALA A 471 -7.00 -0.64 -9.31
C ALA A 471 -6.45 0.56 -10.06
N VAL A 472 -6.06 0.35 -11.30
CA VAL A 472 -5.59 1.38 -12.23
C VAL A 472 -6.62 1.56 -13.33
N LEU A 473 -7.12 2.80 -13.46
CA LEU A 473 -7.90 3.27 -14.59
C LEU A 473 -6.93 3.77 -15.65
N VAL A 474 -7.09 3.28 -16.87
CA VAL A 474 -6.21 3.59 -17.98
C VAL A 474 -6.95 4.07 -19.20
N SER A 475 -6.28 4.88 -20.01
CA SER A 475 -6.76 5.35 -21.30
C SER A 475 -5.56 5.54 -22.23
N PRO A 476 -5.75 5.58 -23.56
CA PRO A 476 -4.65 5.74 -24.52
C PRO A 476 -3.92 7.07 -24.35
N ASN A 477 -4.65 8.14 -24.05
CA ASN A 477 -4.13 9.50 -23.95
C ASN A 477 -3.92 9.96 -22.50
N GLY A 478 -4.30 9.17 -21.50
CA GLY A 478 -4.17 9.52 -20.08
C GLY A 478 -5.23 10.48 -19.58
N GLU A 479 -6.27 10.73 -20.39
CA GLU A 479 -7.44 11.53 -20.00
C GLU A 479 -8.52 10.65 -19.36
N TYR A 480 -9.33 11.27 -18.51
CA TYR A 480 -10.45 10.60 -17.86
C TYR A 480 -11.54 10.23 -18.87
N PRO A 481 -12.20 9.05 -18.74
CA PRO A 481 -13.29 8.68 -19.62
C PRO A 481 -14.38 9.75 -19.66
N ASN A 482 -14.97 9.96 -20.85
CA ASN A 482 -16.02 10.96 -21.02
C ASN A 482 -17.32 10.57 -20.29
N GLU A 483 -18.24 11.53 -20.14
CA GLU A 483 -19.47 11.35 -19.36
C GLU A 483 -20.36 10.18 -19.84
N ARG A 484 -20.30 9.81 -21.12
CA ARG A 484 -21.08 8.66 -21.65
C ARG A 484 -20.60 7.33 -21.07
N GLU A 485 -19.33 7.24 -20.71
CA GLU A 485 -18.71 6.04 -20.12
C GLU A 485 -18.82 6.00 -18.59
N ARG A 486 -19.29 7.09 -17.95
CA ARG A 486 -19.33 7.24 -16.49
C ARG A 486 -20.06 6.09 -15.79
N LEU A 487 -21.22 5.68 -16.30
CA LEU A 487 -22.02 4.60 -15.70
C LEU A 487 -21.28 3.25 -15.77
N SER A 488 -20.65 2.95 -16.91
CA SER A 488 -19.86 1.73 -17.09
C SER A 488 -18.66 1.71 -16.16
N LEU A 489 -17.95 2.84 -16.04
CA LEU A 489 -16.82 3.00 -15.12
C LEU A 489 -17.23 2.82 -13.66
N VAL A 490 -18.30 3.47 -13.21
CA VAL A 490 -18.82 3.33 -11.83
C VAL A 490 -19.20 1.87 -11.55
N SER A 491 -19.86 1.20 -12.49
CA SER A 491 -20.18 -0.23 -12.36
C SER A 491 -18.93 -1.09 -12.22
N ALA A 492 -17.89 -0.84 -13.03
CA ALA A 492 -16.63 -1.56 -12.96
C ALA A 492 -15.90 -1.32 -11.63
N LEU A 493 -15.86 -0.08 -11.14
CA LEU A 493 -15.30 0.26 -9.83
C LEU A 493 -16.07 -0.41 -8.68
N ASP A 494 -17.40 -0.46 -8.75
CA ASP A 494 -18.23 -1.12 -7.74
C ASP A 494 -17.94 -2.64 -7.66
N ARG A 495 -17.63 -3.31 -8.79
CA ARG A 495 -17.16 -4.70 -8.82
C ARG A 495 -15.82 -4.90 -8.11
N CYS A 496 -14.96 -3.87 -8.11
CA CYS A 496 -13.73 -3.85 -7.32
C CYS A 496 -13.97 -3.54 -5.83
N GLY A 497 -15.18 -3.08 -5.47
CA GLY A 497 -15.42 -2.47 -4.16
C GLY A 497 -14.66 -1.17 -3.98
N ILE A 498 -14.45 -0.40 -5.04
CA ILE A 498 -13.77 0.90 -5.04
C ILE A 498 -14.81 1.97 -5.41
N LYS A 499 -14.70 3.16 -4.81
CA LYS A 499 -15.47 4.33 -5.20
C LYS A 499 -14.63 5.29 -6.03
N GLU A 500 -15.28 6.04 -6.91
CA GLU A 500 -14.63 7.03 -7.79
C GLU A 500 -13.82 8.07 -6.98
N TRP A 501 -14.32 8.44 -5.79
CA TRP A 501 -13.63 9.37 -4.90
C TRP A 501 -12.36 8.80 -4.24
N GLU A 502 -12.13 7.48 -4.31
CA GLU A 502 -10.89 6.83 -3.86
C GLU A 502 -9.78 6.85 -4.92
N LEU A 503 -10.07 7.25 -6.16
CA LEU A 503 -9.07 7.28 -7.23
C LEU A 503 -8.18 8.51 -7.13
N PHE A 504 -6.87 8.34 -7.16
CA PHE A 504 -5.91 9.43 -7.23
C PHE A 504 -5.53 9.68 -8.69
N THR A 505 -5.82 10.88 -9.19
CA THR A 505 -5.54 11.25 -10.58
C THR A 505 -4.03 11.39 -10.80
N VAL A 506 -3.57 10.89 -11.94
CA VAL A 506 -2.19 11.03 -12.41
C VAL A 506 -2.05 12.32 -13.21
N ASP A 507 -1.01 13.10 -12.91
CA ASP A 507 -0.66 14.25 -13.74
C ASP A 507 0.05 13.79 -15.02
N ASN A 508 -0.60 14.04 -16.15
CA ASN A 508 -0.18 13.61 -17.47
C ASN A 508 0.24 14.79 -18.39
N CYS A 509 0.40 16.01 -17.84
CA CYS A 509 0.50 17.27 -18.60
C CYS A 509 1.90 17.61 -19.15
N SER A 510 2.99 16.97 -18.70
CA SER A 510 4.37 17.42 -19.02
C SER A 510 5.39 16.29 -19.15
N CYS A 511 5.04 15.28 -19.94
CA CYS A 511 5.84 14.07 -20.11
C CYS A 511 6.91 14.25 -21.19
N LYS A 512 8.13 14.64 -20.78
CA LYS A 512 9.26 14.82 -21.69
C LYS A 512 10.08 13.54 -21.80
N ASP A 513 10.33 13.11 -23.03
CA ASP A 513 11.24 12.03 -23.41
C ASP A 513 11.06 10.76 -22.55
N PRO A 514 9.85 10.17 -22.49
CA PRO A 514 9.64 8.95 -21.73
C PRO A 514 10.54 7.84 -22.28
N PRO A 515 11.26 7.07 -21.43
CA PRO A 515 12.17 6.02 -21.88
C PRO A 515 11.39 4.76 -22.29
N LEU A 516 10.64 4.90 -23.37
CA LEU A 516 9.81 3.86 -23.98
C LEU A 516 10.64 2.95 -24.89
N GLY A 517 9.97 2.07 -25.61
CA GLY A 517 10.57 1.09 -26.50
C GLY A 517 10.68 -0.30 -25.89
N LEU A 518 10.73 -1.29 -26.77
CA LEU A 518 10.71 -2.71 -26.42
C LEU A 518 12.10 -3.34 -26.59
N PRO A 519 12.44 -4.36 -25.78
CA PRO A 519 13.64 -5.15 -26.02
C PRO A 519 13.64 -5.78 -27.42
N GLU A 520 14.82 -5.91 -28.02
CA GLU A 520 14.99 -6.55 -29.33
C GLU A 520 14.40 -7.98 -29.33
N GLY A 521 13.66 -8.33 -30.40
CA GLY A 521 12.98 -9.62 -30.54
C GLY A 521 11.69 -9.74 -29.74
N SER A 522 11.18 -8.63 -29.18
CA SER A 522 9.81 -8.56 -28.69
C SER A 522 8.82 -8.60 -29.85
N SER A 523 7.63 -9.13 -29.59
CA SER A 523 6.55 -9.21 -30.58
C SER A 523 5.23 -8.79 -29.97
N LEU A 524 4.36 -8.27 -30.84
CA LEU A 524 2.96 -8.07 -30.54
C LEU A 524 2.17 -9.27 -31.02
N HIS A 525 1.05 -9.52 -30.37
CA HIS A 525 0.06 -10.46 -30.85
C HIS A 525 -1.26 -9.71 -30.95
N CYS A 526 -1.97 -9.98 -32.02
CA CYS A 526 -3.23 -9.32 -32.31
C CYS A 526 -4.19 -10.37 -32.87
N LYS A 527 -5.08 -10.91 -32.04
CA LYS A 527 -6.38 -11.42 -32.47
C LYS A 527 -7.35 -10.27 -32.69
N ILE A 528 -7.19 -9.18 -31.94
CA ILE A 528 -8.00 -7.95 -32.07
C ILE A 528 -7.19 -6.89 -32.80
N GLU A 529 -7.78 -6.30 -33.85
CA GLU A 529 -7.27 -5.08 -34.45
C GLU A 529 -7.92 -3.87 -33.78
N VAL A 530 -7.11 -3.04 -33.12
CA VAL A 530 -7.56 -1.76 -32.57
C VAL A 530 -7.73 -0.77 -33.74
N GLN A 531 -8.97 -0.34 -34.00
CA GLN A 531 -9.28 0.57 -35.11
C GLN A 531 -8.99 2.02 -34.75
N ASP A 532 -8.30 2.73 -35.64
CA ASP A 532 -8.09 4.17 -35.57
C ASP A 532 -9.40 4.92 -35.90
N ARG A 533 -10.40 4.88 -35.01
CA ARG A 533 -11.49 5.86 -35.08
C ARG A 533 -10.86 7.19 -34.69
N LYS A 534 -10.60 8.05 -35.68
CA LYS A 534 -10.06 9.41 -35.53
C LYS A 534 -10.54 10.00 -34.19
N TRP A 535 -9.61 10.16 -33.25
CA TRP A 535 -9.77 11.01 -32.06
C TRP A 535 -10.11 12.40 -32.56
N SER A 536 -11.39 12.61 -32.79
CA SER A 536 -11.94 13.90 -33.12
C SER A 536 -12.01 14.58 -31.77
N SER A 537 -11.02 15.44 -31.52
CA SER A 537 -11.04 16.42 -30.44
C SER A 537 -12.45 17.02 -30.33
N VAL A 538 -13.15 16.69 -29.25
CA VAL A 538 -14.34 17.42 -28.78
C VAL A 538 -14.12 17.74 -27.33
#